data_AF-A0AAN2UG88-F1
#
_entry.id   AF-A0AAN2UG88-F1
#
_cell.length_a   1.000
_cell.length_b   1.000
_cell.length_c   1.000
_cell.angle_alpha   90.00
_cell.angle_beta   90.00
_cell.angle_gamma   90.00
#
_symmetry.space_group_name_H-M   'P 1'
#
loop_
_entity.id
_entity.type
_entity.pdbx_description
1 polymer ?
#
loop_
_entity_poly.entity_id
_entity_poly.type
_entity_poly.pdbx_seq_one_letter_code
_entity_poly.pdbx_strand_id
1 'polypeptide(L)'
;MEKEIQTRKRGITLENTIYDVTLKLFDEEGVDEVTFYNIARLANTSRSVLYRRWTNPSSLLLAAVHHWAHKNSGYPEKIDLKNFPDMGSLRGDLIENARRNAILYDSFSKYLVKFSMYRMANGENISDDILIDAEEGAIALGKCFAQRAIKRGELETVPTKEVLMLLGNLRRYYTFVAPDSAPTIEELIDNIVLPAWLASKK
;
A
#
# COMPACT_ATOMS: atom_id res chain seq x y z
N MET A 1 -9.14 -31.07 -7.57
CA MET A 1 -8.04 -30.25 -6.99
C MET A 1 -7.05 -29.76 -8.05
N GLU A 2 -6.51 -30.64 -8.90
CA GLU A 2 -5.47 -30.31 -9.89
C GLU A 2 -5.90 -29.32 -11.01
N LYS A 3 -7.10 -29.51 -11.56
CA LYS A 3 -7.69 -28.61 -12.58
C LYS A 3 -7.96 -27.19 -12.05
N GLU A 4 -8.29 -27.08 -10.77
CA GLU A 4 -8.54 -25.79 -10.10
C GLU A 4 -7.23 -25.05 -9.81
N ILE A 5 -6.19 -25.78 -9.38
CA ILE A 5 -4.83 -25.25 -9.20
C ILE A 5 -4.26 -24.74 -10.53
N GLN A 6 -4.44 -25.49 -11.62
CA GLN A 6 -3.97 -25.08 -12.95
C GLN A 6 -4.71 -23.85 -13.48
N THR A 7 -6.00 -23.72 -13.19
CA THR A 7 -6.80 -22.55 -13.56
C THR A 7 -6.36 -21.30 -12.76
N ARG A 8 -6.11 -21.44 -11.45
CA ARG A 8 -5.57 -20.34 -10.62
C ARG A 8 -4.20 -19.89 -11.10
N LYS A 9 -3.28 -20.81 -11.39
CA LYS A 9 -1.94 -20.49 -11.93
C LYS A 9 -2.02 -19.70 -13.23
N ARG A 10 -2.85 -20.16 -14.19
CA ARG A 10 -3.06 -19.43 -15.46
C ARG A 10 -3.64 -18.03 -15.24
N GLY A 11 -4.57 -17.88 -14.29
CA GLY A 11 -5.12 -16.59 -13.90
C GLY A 11 -4.06 -15.63 -13.36
N ILE A 12 -3.17 -16.11 -12.49
CA ILE A 12 -2.06 -15.31 -11.92
C ILE A 12 -1.06 -14.91 -13.01
N THR A 13 -0.70 -15.84 -13.90
CA THR A 13 0.20 -15.52 -15.01
C THR A 13 -0.36 -14.42 -15.91
N LEU A 14 -1.65 -14.50 -16.25
CA LEU A 14 -2.30 -13.48 -17.07
C LEU A 14 -2.37 -12.12 -16.35
N GLU A 15 -2.71 -12.11 -15.07
CA GLU A 15 -2.78 -10.87 -14.28
C GLU A 15 -1.43 -10.16 -14.20
N ASN A 16 -0.35 -10.91 -13.94
CA ASN A 16 1.00 -10.35 -13.95
C ASN A 16 1.36 -9.76 -15.33
N THR A 17 1.00 -10.45 -16.42
CA THR A 17 1.21 -9.92 -17.78
C THR A 17 0.43 -8.62 -18.02
N ILE A 18 -0.82 -8.54 -17.53
CA ILE A 18 -1.63 -7.32 -17.63
C ILE A 18 -0.95 -6.17 -16.86
N TYR A 19 -0.46 -6.42 -15.65
CA TYR A 19 0.25 -5.41 -14.85
C TYR A 19 1.55 -4.95 -15.52
N ASP A 20 2.38 -5.88 -15.99
CA ASP A 20 3.65 -5.55 -16.66
C ASP A 20 3.40 -4.70 -17.92
N VAL A 21 2.41 -5.06 -18.73
CA VAL A 21 2.01 -4.29 -19.93
C VAL A 21 1.49 -2.90 -19.55
N THR A 22 0.69 -2.81 -18.49
CA THR A 22 0.11 -1.53 -18.04
C THR A 22 1.22 -0.58 -17.59
N LEU A 23 2.16 -1.05 -16.78
CA LEU A 23 3.30 -0.25 -16.32
C LEU A 23 4.21 0.13 -17.48
N LYS A 24 4.45 -0.77 -18.43
CA LYS A 24 5.26 -0.50 -19.62
C LYS A 24 4.65 0.62 -20.48
N LEU A 25 3.36 0.53 -20.79
CA LEU A 25 2.65 1.59 -21.51
C LEU A 25 2.76 2.93 -20.79
N PHE A 26 2.55 2.91 -19.47
CA PHE A 26 2.64 4.11 -18.66
C PHE A 26 4.05 4.71 -18.60
N ASP A 27 5.09 3.88 -18.58
CA ASP A 27 6.48 4.33 -18.53
C ASP A 27 7.00 4.82 -19.88
N GLU A 28 6.63 4.16 -20.98
CA GLU A 28 7.17 4.42 -22.33
C GLU A 28 6.33 5.42 -23.14
N GLU A 29 5.00 5.34 -23.04
CA GLU A 29 4.08 6.06 -23.92
C GLU A 29 3.24 7.13 -23.18
N GLY A 30 3.22 7.08 -21.85
CA GLY A 30 2.57 8.07 -21.01
C GLY A 30 1.10 7.79 -20.69
N VAL A 31 0.46 8.78 -20.06
CA VAL A 31 -0.84 8.66 -19.39
C VAL A 31 -2.00 8.34 -20.33
N ASP A 32 -2.00 8.93 -21.53
CA ASP A 32 -3.11 8.83 -22.48
C ASP A 32 -3.18 7.45 -23.16
N GLU A 33 -2.05 6.75 -23.21
CA GLU A 33 -1.96 5.42 -23.84
C GLU A 33 -2.38 4.28 -22.90
N VAL A 34 -2.57 4.57 -21.61
CA VAL A 34 -3.10 3.62 -20.62
C VAL A 34 -4.61 3.45 -20.79
N THR A 35 -4.99 2.68 -21.82
CA THR A 35 -6.37 2.35 -22.14
C THR A 35 -6.60 0.84 -22.11
N PHE A 36 -7.81 0.40 -21.75
CA PHE A 36 -8.14 -1.03 -21.81
C PHE A 36 -8.00 -1.62 -23.20
N TYR A 37 -8.16 -0.83 -24.27
CA TYR A 37 -7.90 -1.30 -25.62
C TYR A 37 -6.41 -1.64 -25.83
N ASN A 38 -5.51 -0.68 -25.54
CA ASN A 38 -4.07 -0.86 -25.70
C ASN A 38 -3.55 -1.98 -24.79
N ILE A 39 -3.98 -2.00 -23.53
CA ILE A 39 -3.59 -3.01 -22.54
C ILE A 39 -4.07 -4.40 -22.99
N ALA A 40 -5.33 -4.56 -23.38
CA ALA A 40 -5.85 -5.86 -23.82
C ALA A 40 -5.10 -6.38 -25.05
N ARG A 41 -4.82 -5.51 -26.02
CA ARG A 41 -4.05 -5.84 -27.23
C ARG A 41 -2.64 -6.32 -26.89
N LEU A 42 -1.92 -5.59 -26.04
CA LEU A 42 -0.52 -5.90 -25.71
C LEU A 42 -0.39 -7.07 -24.71
N ALA A 43 -1.34 -7.25 -23.80
CA ALA A 43 -1.39 -8.38 -22.87
C ALA A 43 -2.00 -9.65 -23.49
N ASN A 44 -2.35 -9.63 -24.78
CA ASN A 44 -2.98 -10.72 -25.51
C ASN A 44 -4.23 -11.28 -24.79
N THR A 45 -5.11 -10.37 -24.38
CA THR A 45 -6.38 -10.68 -23.68
C THR A 45 -7.55 -9.87 -24.27
N SER A 46 -8.75 -10.02 -23.71
CA SER A 46 -9.92 -9.26 -24.13
C SER A 46 -10.21 -8.10 -23.17
N ARG A 47 -10.82 -7.03 -23.69
CA ARG A 47 -11.33 -5.94 -22.85
C ARG A 47 -12.33 -6.43 -21.81
N SER A 48 -13.15 -7.45 -22.13
CA SER A 48 -14.10 -8.04 -21.19
C SER A 48 -13.45 -8.69 -19.97
N VAL A 49 -12.22 -9.24 -20.12
CA VAL A 49 -11.45 -9.75 -18.97
C VAL A 49 -11.02 -8.60 -18.06
N LEU A 50 -10.63 -7.45 -18.62
CA LEU A 50 -10.22 -6.27 -17.85
C LEU A 50 -11.41 -5.64 -17.11
N TYR A 51 -12.51 -5.35 -17.83
CA TYR A 51 -13.72 -4.74 -17.26
C TYR A 51 -14.35 -5.56 -16.12
N ARG A 52 -14.10 -6.88 -16.06
CA ARG A 52 -14.59 -7.74 -14.97
C ARG A 52 -13.84 -7.51 -13.65
N ARG A 53 -12.59 -7.05 -13.71
CA ARG A 53 -11.69 -6.92 -12.56
C ARG A 53 -11.46 -5.46 -12.16
N TRP A 54 -11.41 -4.57 -13.14
CA TRP A 54 -11.09 -3.16 -12.95
C TRP A 54 -12.18 -2.30 -13.57
N THR A 55 -12.64 -1.31 -12.81
CA THR A 55 -13.73 -0.41 -13.20
C THR A 55 -13.31 0.54 -14.32
N ASN A 56 -12.04 0.95 -14.32
CA ASN A 56 -11.44 1.85 -15.31
C ASN A 56 -9.91 1.62 -15.45
N PRO A 57 -9.25 2.18 -16.48
CA PRO A 57 -7.80 2.04 -16.66
C PRO A 57 -6.97 2.56 -15.48
N SER A 58 -7.41 3.63 -14.81
CA SER A 58 -6.79 4.16 -13.59
C SER A 58 -6.67 3.12 -12.47
N SER A 59 -7.77 2.42 -12.18
CA SER A 59 -7.83 1.38 -11.15
C SER A 59 -6.93 0.19 -11.48
N LEU A 60 -6.78 -0.13 -12.77
CA LEU A 60 -5.83 -1.15 -13.23
C LEU A 60 -4.37 -0.68 -13.10
N LEU A 61 -4.06 0.55 -13.53
CA LEU A 61 -2.74 1.14 -13.39
C LEU A 61 -2.31 1.19 -11.93
N LEU A 62 -3.22 1.62 -11.06
CA LEU A 62 -2.99 1.69 -9.63
C LEU A 62 -2.74 0.29 -9.02
N ALA A 63 -3.55 -0.71 -9.39
CA ALA A 63 -3.32 -2.10 -8.97
C ALA A 63 -1.94 -2.62 -9.46
N ALA A 64 -1.54 -2.27 -10.69
CA ALA A 64 -0.24 -2.63 -11.22
C ALA A 64 0.93 -1.96 -10.46
N VAL A 65 0.79 -0.66 -10.12
CA VAL A 65 1.78 0.06 -9.29
C VAL A 65 1.87 -0.55 -7.90
N HIS A 66 0.74 -0.89 -7.28
CA HIS A 66 0.70 -1.55 -5.98
C HIS A 66 1.42 -2.91 -6.03
N HIS A 67 1.07 -3.75 -7.00
CA HIS A 67 1.73 -5.05 -7.23
C HIS A 67 3.24 -4.89 -7.40
N TRP A 68 3.66 -3.93 -8.23
CA TRP A 68 5.07 -3.64 -8.46
C TRP A 68 5.79 -3.17 -7.20
N ALA A 69 5.17 -2.26 -6.42
CA ALA A 69 5.78 -1.74 -5.20
C ALA A 69 6.05 -2.86 -4.19
N HIS A 70 5.08 -3.75 -3.98
CA HIS A 70 5.23 -4.92 -3.10
C HIS A 70 6.29 -5.90 -3.59
N LYS A 71 6.30 -6.20 -4.90
CA LYS A 71 7.29 -7.08 -5.51
C LYS A 71 8.71 -6.54 -5.35
N ASN A 72 8.91 -5.23 -5.46
CA ASN A 72 10.23 -4.59 -5.38
C ASN A 72 10.65 -4.23 -3.95
N SER A 73 9.71 -4.04 -3.03
CA SER A 73 10.01 -3.80 -1.62
C SER A 73 10.38 -5.08 -0.85
N GLY A 74 10.09 -6.26 -1.43
CA GLY A 74 10.23 -7.54 -0.74
C GLY A 74 9.15 -7.82 0.30
N TYR A 75 8.08 -7.02 0.34
CA TYR A 75 6.96 -7.20 1.27
C TYR A 75 5.72 -7.69 0.54
N PRO A 76 5.02 -8.72 1.05
CA PRO A 76 3.82 -9.24 0.40
C PRO A 76 2.71 -8.19 0.37
N GLU A 77 1.85 -8.25 -0.65
CA GLU A 77 0.66 -7.38 -0.77
C GLU A 77 -0.29 -7.51 0.42
N LYS A 78 -0.36 -8.72 1.01
CA LYS A 78 -1.12 -8.97 2.22
C LYS A 78 -0.16 -9.09 3.40
N ILE A 79 -0.33 -8.19 4.36
CA ILE A 79 0.44 -8.22 5.61
C ILE A 79 0.10 -9.50 6.37
N ASP A 80 1.11 -10.32 6.64
CA ASP A 80 0.99 -11.46 7.55
C ASP A 80 1.10 -10.96 8.99
N LEU A 81 -0.06 -10.64 9.57
CA LEU A 81 -0.14 -10.16 10.95
C LEU A 81 0.41 -11.15 11.97
N LYS A 82 0.36 -12.46 11.67
CA LYS A 82 0.83 -13.50 12.60
C LYS A 82 2.35 -13.55 12.63
N ASN A 83 3.00 -13.38 11.48
CA ASN A 83 4.44 -13.49 11.32
C ASN A 83 5.15 -12.13 11.22
N PHE A 84 4.44 -11.01 11.41
CA PHE A 84 5.09 -9.72 11.55
C PHE A 84 6.03 -9.75 12.77
N PRO A 85 7.31 -9.34 12.66
CA PRO A 85 8.26 -9.47 13.75
C PRO A 85 7.77 -8.82 15.04
N ASP A 86 8.00 -9.48 16.17
CA ASP A 86 7.83 -8.89 17.50
C ASP A 86 9.17 -8.34 17.96
N MET A 87 9.26 -7.02 18.07
CA MET A 87 10.48 -6.32 18.43
C MET A 87 10.64 -6.20 19.96
N GLY A 88 9.74 -6.82 20.74
CA GLY A 88 9.83 -6.89 22.20
C GLY A 88 9.39 -5.61 22.93
N SER A 89 9.01 -4.56 22.21
CA SER A 89 8.46 -3.32 22.76
C SER A 89 7.55 -2.64 21.73
N LEU A 90 6.58 -1.85 22.20
CA LEU A 90 5.70 -1.05 21.33
C LEU A 90 6.53 -0.11 20.44
N ARG A 91 7.52 0.56 21.02
CA ARG A 91 8.45 1.42 20.27
C ARG A 91 9.16 0.66 19.16
N GLY A 92 9.68 -0.53 19.47
CA GLY A 92 10.35 -1.39 18.49
C GLY A 92 9.41 -1.81 17.35
N ASP A 93 8.19 -2.22 17.68
CA ASP A 93 7.18 -2.64 16.71
C ASP A 93 6.81 -1.46 15.77
N LEU A 94 6.66 -0.25 16.32
CA LEU A 94 6.38 0.97 15.55
C LEU A 94 7.55 1.38 14.63
N ILE A 95 8.80 1.29 15.10
CA ILE A 95 9.99 1.58 14.28
C ILE A 95 10.13 0.57 13.14
N GLU A 96 9.94 -0.72 13.41
CA GLU A 96 9.98 -1.74 12.36
C GLU A 96 8.89 -1.48 11.32
N ASN A 97 7.67 -1.16 11.75
CA ASN A 97 6.60 -0.78 10.82
C ASN A 97 6.95 0.45 9.98
N ALA A 98 7.55 1.48 10.58
CA ALA A 98 7.98 2.69 9.89
C ALA A 98 9.06 2.40 8.84
N ARG A 99 10.03 1.52 9.14
CA ARG A 99 11.07 1.08 8.19
C ARG A 99 10.48 0.34 7.00
N ARG A 100 9.59 -0.63 7.25
CA ARG A 100 8.90 -1.36 6.18
C ARG A 100 8.06 -0.45 5.30
N ASN A 101 7.32 0.47 5.92
CA ASN A 101 6.57 1.49 5.21
C ASN A 101 7.50 2.35 4.36
N ALA A 102 8.63 2.81 4.88
CA ALA A 102 9.57 3.64 4.12
C ALA A 102 9.99 2.95 2.81
N ILE A 103 10.40 1.69 2.86
CA ILE A 103 10.80 0.91 1.67
C ILE A 103 9.65 0.76 0.66
N LEU A 104 8.43 0.49 1.15
CA LEU A 104 7.25 0.35 0.30
C LEU A 104 6.88 1.68 -0.38
N TYR A 105 6.88 2.79 0.37
CA TYR A 105 6.58 4.13 -0.16
C TYR A 105 7.66 4.61 -1.13
N ASP A 106 8.93 4.32 -0.88
CA ASP A 106 10.02 4.65 -1.80
C ASP A 106 9.82 3.93 -3.14
N SER A 107 9.38 2.67 -3.10
CA SER A 107 9.00 1.93 -4.32
C SER A 107 7.80 2.61 -5.01
N PHE A 108 6.73 2.92 -4.26
CA PHE A 108 5.54 3.57 -4.81
C PHE A 108 5.84 4.95 -5.42
N SER A 109 6.80 5.70 -4.86
CA SER A 109 7.17 7.05 -5.27
C SER A 109 7.60 7.14 -6.74
N LYS A 110 8.12 6.05 -7.33
CA LYS A 110 8.51 5.98 -8.74
C LYS A 110 7.37 6.36 -9.69
N TYR A 111 6.16 5.86 -9.42
CA TYR A 111 5.00 6.06 -10.31
C TYR A 111 4.08 7.17 -9.83
N LEU A 112 4.27 7.64 -8.61
CA LEU A 112 3.39 8.55 -7.92
C LEU A 112 3.14 9.86 -8.68
N VAL A 113 4.20 10.55 -9.12
CA VAL A 113 4.05 11.86 -9.80
C VAL A 113 3.24 11.69 -11.09
N LYS A 114 3.59 10.71 -11.91
CA LYS A 114 2.88 10.39 -13.15
C LYS A 114 1.43 9.98 -12.86
N PHE A 115 1.19 9.23 -11.78
CA PHE A 115 -0.15 8.75 -11.43
C PHE A 115 -1.03 9.90 -10.94
N SER A 116 -0.51 10.79 -10.11
CA SER A 116 -1.20 12.00 -9.68
C SER A 116 -1.56 12.89 -10.87
N MET A 117 -0.64 13.08 -11.83
CA MET A 117 -0.91 13.81 -13.07
C MET A 117 -2.00 13.13 -13.92
N TYR A 118 -1.94 11.81 -14.08
CA TYR A 118 -2.98 11.03 -14.77
C TYR A 118 -4.37 11.30 -14.17
N ARG A 119 -4.50 11.24 -12.84
CA ARG A 119 -5.79 11.43 -12.17
C ARG A 119 -6.30 12.86 -12.28
N MET A 120 -5.42 13.85 -12.11
CA MET A 120 -5.75 15.26 -12.29
C MET A 120 -6.26 15.54 -13.71
N ALA A 121 -5.59 15.00 -14.74
CA ALA A 121 -6.00 15.15 -16.13
C ALA A 121 -7.38 14.52 -16.42
N ASN A 122 -7.71 13.42 -15.74
CA ASN A 122 -8.97 12.71 -15.91
C ASN A 122 -10.09 13.14 -14.93
N GLY A 123 -9.86 14.16 -14.10
CA GLY A 123 -10.84 14.63 -13.12
C GLY A 123 -11.20 13.59 -12.05
N GLU A 124 -10.33 12.60 -11.82
CA GLU A 124 -10.58 11.52 -10.88
C GLU A 124 -10.05 11.85 -9.47
N ASN A 125 -10.86 11.64 -8.45
CA ASN A 125 -10.45 11.81 -7.04
C ASN A 125 -9.74 10.57 -6.49
N ILE A 126 -8.75 10.74 -5.61
CA ILE A 126 -7.93 9.66 -5.03
C ILE A 126 -8.76 8.51 -4.39
N SER A 127 -10.01 8.79 -3.96
CA SER A 127 -11.00 7.86 -3.37
C SER A 127 -11.34 6.65 -4.27
N ASP A 128 -11.47 5.41 -3.80
CA ASP A 128 -11.67 4.91 -2.42
C ASP A 128 -10.91 3.59 -2.13
N ASP A 129 -10.80 2.66 -3.08
CA ASP A 129 -10.44 1.26 -2.78
C ASP A 129 -9.04 1.08 -2.15
N ILE A 130 -8.01 1.78 -2.66
CA ILE A 130 -6.63 1.62 -2.13
C ILE A 130 -6.42 2.36 -0.82
N LEU A 131 -7.04 3.53 -0.64
CA LEU A 131 -6.99 4.21 0.64
C LEU A 131 -7.70 3.39 1.71
N ILE A 132 -8.83 2.77 1.36
CA ILE A 132 -9.55 1.82 2.22
C ILE A 132 -8.66 0.62 2.56
N ASP A 133 -8.08 -0.06 1.57
CA ASP A 133 -7.20 -1.23 1.83
C ASP A 133 -5.99 -0.86 2.69
N ALA A 134 -5.37 0.29 2.44
CA ALA A 134 -4.25 0.80 3.23
C ALA A 134 -4.68 1.17 4.66
N GLU A 135 -5.88 1.74 4.83
CA GLU A 135 -6.47 2.02 6.15
C GLU A 135 -6.76 0.73 6.91
N GLU A 136 -7.42 -0.24 6.29
CA GLU A 136 -7.73 -1.53 6.90
C GLU A 136 -6.45 -2.26 7.32
N GLY A 137 -5.44 -2.28 6.45
CA GLY A 137 -4.12 -2.83 6.75
C GLY A 137 -3.43 -2.14 7.93
N ALA A 138 -3.43 -0.80 7.96
CA ALA A 138 -2.85 -0.02 9.06
C ALA A 138 -3.57 -0.28 10.39
N ILE A 139 -4.91 -0.33 10.38
CA ILE A 139 -5.71 -0.60 11.58
C ILE A 139 -5.47 -2.03 12.08
N ALA A 140 -5.46 -3.02 11.19
CA ALA A 140 -5.28 -4.42 11.56
C ALA A 140 -3.89 -4.66 12.16
N LEU A 141 -2.84 -4.10 11.54
CA LEU A 141 -1.48 -4.16 12.07
C LEU A 141 -1.33 -3.38 13.38
N GLY A 142 -1.92 -2.19 13.46
CA GLY A 142 -1.93 -1.39 14.68
C GLY A 142 -2.60 -2.13 15.85
N LYS A 143 -3.73 -2.79 15.62
CA LYS A 143 -4.38 -3.64 16.63
C LYS A 143 -3.48 -4.79 17.09
N CYS A 144 -2.72 -5.40 16.18
CA CYS A 144 -1.74 -6.43 16.53
C CYS A 144 -0.67 -5.89 17.49
N PHE A 145 -0.09 -4.73 17.20
CA PHE A 145 0.90 -4.09 18.08
C PHE A 145 0.30 -3.69 19.43
N ALA A 146 -0.91 -3.13 19.42
CA ALA A 146 -1.60 -2.76 20.66
C ALA A 146 -1.82 -4.00 21.55
N GLN A 147 -2.25 -5.12 20.98
CA GLN A 147 -2.43 -6.37 21.73
C GLN A 147 -1.11 -6.88 22.34
N ARG A 148 0.00 -6.81 21.60
CA ARG A 148 1.34 -7.17 22.12
C ARG A 148 1.77 -6.26 23.25
N ALA A 149 1.62 -4.95 23.08
CA ALA A 149 1.94 -3.95 24.08
C ALA A 149 1.10 -4.08 25.36
N ILE A 150 -0.20 -4.36 25.24
CA ILE A 150 -1.08 -4.65 26.39
C ILE A 150 -0.60 -5.89 27.14
N LYS A 151 -0.25 -6.97 26.43
CA LYS A 151 0.29 -8.20 27.05
C LYS A 151 1.60 -7.94 27.81
N ARG A 152 2.39 -6.96 27.36
CA ARG A 152 3.64 -6.52 28.01
C ARG A 152 3.43 -5.47 29.12
N GLY A 153 2.21 -4.95 29.28
CA GLY A 153 1.90 -3.87 30.22
C GLY A 153 2.35 -2.47 29.77
N GLU A 154 2.70 -2.29 28.49
CA GLU A 154 3.06 -0.99 27.92
C GLU A 154 1.82 -0.12 27.61
N LEU A 155 0.66 -0.76 27.39
CA LEU A 155 -0.63 -0.09 27.14
C LEU A 155 -1.74 -0.70 28.00
N GLU A 156 -2.73 0.11 28.33
CA GLU A 156 -3.93 -0.33 29.05
C GLU A 156 -5.05 -0.77 28.08
N THR A 157 -5.20 -0.06 26.96
CA THR A 157 -6.26 -0.30 25.96
C THR A 157 -5.74 -0.13 24.54
N VAL A 158 -6.52 -0.59 23.56
CA VAL A 158 -6.21 -0.37 22.14
C VAL A 158 -6.52 1.09 21.78
N PRO A 159 -5.57 1.84 21.18
CA PRO A 159 -5.80 3.21 20.73
C PRO A 159 -6.93 3.35 19.70
N THR A 160 -7.40 4.58 19.51
CA THR A 160 -8.43 4.89 18.50
C THR A 160 -7.93 4.66 17.08
N LYS A 161 -8.85 4.56 16.11
CA LYS A 161 -8.51 4.40 14.68
C LYS A 161 -7.51 5.47 14.22
N GLU A 162 -7.69 6.71 14.67
CA GLU A 162 -6.86 7.86 14.29
C GLU A 162 -5.41 7.68 14.75
N VAL A 163 -5.19 7.14 15.96
CA VAL A 163 -3.85 6.86 16.50
C VAL A 163 -3.21 5.68 15.77
N LEU A 164 -3.98 4.63 15.47
CA LEU A 164 -3.47 3.48 14.71
C LEU A 164 -3.04 3.86 13.29
N MET A 165 -3.73 4.84 12.67
CA MET A 165 -3.42 5.33 11.32
C MET A 165 -2.34 6.42 11.29
N LEU A 166 -1.99 7.00 12.43
CA LEU A 166 -1.17 8.21 12.51
C LEU A 166 0.17 8.07 11.77
N LEU A 167 0.90 6.98 11.97
CA LEU A 167 2.18 6.74 11.30
C LEU A 167 2.03 6.71 9.77
N GLY A 168 1.02 6.00 9.27
CA GLY A 168 0.74 5.92 7.83
C GLY A 168 0.39 7.29 7.25
N ASN A 169 -0.45 8.06 7.95
CA ASN A 169 -0.86 9.40 7.53
C ASN A 169 0.33 10.39 7.53
N LEU A 170 1.18 10.37 8.56
CA LEU A 170 2.37 11.23 8.61
C LEU A 170 3.36 10.84 7.51
N ARG A 171 3.58 9.54 7.28
CA ARG A 171 4.43 9.10 6.16
C ARG A 171 3.88 9.58 4.82
N ARG A 172 2.57 9.44 4.58
CA ARG A 172 1.91 9.99 3.39
C ARG A 172 2.13 11.50 3.27
N TYR A 173 1.92 12.26 4.34
CA TYR A 173 2.15 13.71 4.35
C TYR A 173 3.60 14.06 3.97
N TYR A 174 4.60 13.43 4.59
CA TYR A 174 5.99 13.72 4.26
C TYR A 174 6.37 13.22 2.86
N THR A 175 5.83 12.11 2.39
CA THR A 175 6.06 11.64 1.01
C THR A 175 5.39 12.53 -0.03
N PHE A 176 4.21 13.09 0.25
CA PHE A 176 3.38 13.77 -0.76
C PHE A 176 3.37 15.30 -0.69
N VAL A 177 3.60 15.87 0.49
CA VAL A 177 3.42 17.31 0.75
C VAL A 177 4.73 17.98 1.14
N ALA A 178 5.56 17.33 1.96
CA ALA A 178 6.76 17.94 2.52
C ALA A 178 7.97 16.98 2.56
N PRO A 179 8.45 16.46 1.41
CA PRO A 179 9.54 15.47 1.36
C PRO A 179 10.85 15.97 1.97
N ASP A 180 11.20 17.23 1.73
CA ASP A 180 12.44 17.84 2.23
C ASP A 180 12.40 18.15 3.73
N SER A 181 11.25 17.96 4.38
CA SER A 181 11.04 18.23 5.81
C SER A 181 10.73 16.96 6.61
N ALA A 182 10.94 15.78 6.04
CA ALA A 182 10.68 14.52 6.71
C ALA A 182 11.65 14.33 7.90
N PRO A 183 11.15 14.15 9.14
CA PRO A 183 12.00 13.79 10.27
C PRO A 183 12.54 12.37 10.10
N THR A 184 13.56 12.03 10.89
CA THR A 184 14.01 10.63 10.98
C THR A 184 12.90 9.73 11.51
N ILE A 185 12.99 8.42 11.24
CA ILE A 185 12.01 7.44 11.74
C ILE A 185 11.96 7.51 13.26
N GLU A 186 13.10 7.57 13.92
CA GLU A 186 13.23 7.64 15.37
C GLU A 186 12.57 8.91 15.93
N GLU A 187 12.82 10.09 15.35
CA GLU A 187 12.17 11.34 15.78
C GLU A 187 10.65 11.30 15.57
N LEU A 188 10.19 10.77 14.44
CA LEU A 188 8.75 10.64 14.16
C LEU A 188 8.05 9.74 15.17
N ILE A 189 8.67 8.60 15.49
CA ILE A 189 8.13 7.65 16.46
C ILE A 189 8.18 8.23 17.87
N ASP A 190 9.33 8.74 18.30
CA ASP A 190 9.55 9.12 19.70
C ASP A 190 8.80 10.39 20.09
N ASN A 191 8.69 11.36 19.18
CA ASN A 191 8.12 12.66 19.50
C ASN A 191 6.62 12.78 19.19
N ILE A 192 6.07 11.89 18.34
CA ILE A 192 4.69 12.03 17.84
C ILE A 192 3.91 10.73 18.00
N VAL A 193 4.34 9.65 17.33
CA VAL A 193 3.52 8.44 17.23
C VAL A 193 3.44 7.71 18.56
N LEU A 194 4.57 7.38 19.19
CA LEU A 194 4.59 6.66 20.47
C LEU A 194 3.89 7.45 21.58
N PRO A 195 4.11 8.77 21.77
CA PRO A 195 3.33 9.56 22.73
C PRO A 195 1.82 9.49 22.51
N ALA A 196 1.36 9.56 21.25
CA ALA A 196 -0.07 9.45 20.94
C ALA A 196 -0.64 8.07 21.30
N TRP A 197 0.13 7.00 21.08
CA TRP A 197 -0.24 5.65 21.50
C TRP A 197 -0.34 5.53 23.03
N LEU A 198 0.65 6.05 23.76
CA LEU A 198 0.71 5.98 25.22
C LEU A 198 -0.34 6.87 25.91
N ALA A 199 -0.79 7.94 25.25
CA ALA A 199 -1.85 8.81 25.75
C ALA A 199 -3.24 8.15 25.77
N SER A 200 -3.39 6.98 25.14
CA SER A 200 -4.62 6.18 25.14
C SER A 200 -4.84 5.47 26.49
N LYS A 201 -4.92 6.26 27.58
CA LYS A 201 -5.32 5.78 28.91
C LYS A 201 -6.82 5.96 29.09
N LYS A 202 -7.46 4.97 29.71
CA LYS A 202 -8.83 5.08 30.18
C LYS A 202 -8.88 4.68 31.64
#